data_AF-T0YRV8-F1
#
_entry.id   AF-T0YRV8-F1
#
_cell.length_a   1.000
_cell.length_b   1.000
_cell.length_c   1.000
_cell.angle_alpha   90.00
_cell.angle_beta   90.00
_cell.angle_gamma   90.00
#
_symmetry.space_group_name_H-M   'P 1'
#
loop_
_entity.id
_entity.type
_entity.pdbx_description
1 polymer ?
#
loop_
_entity_poly.entity_id
_entity_poly.type
_entity_poly.pdbx_seq_one_letter_code
_entity_poly.pdbx_strand_id
1 'polypeptide(L)'
;MGLVLTLVLISVVGGRIIPAFTRTWLMSRGAVRLPRPAGLLDRMSLGVLHAALLAWVFFPTAHATGVALLAAAALNLWRLLRWRGAATRSETLLLVLHVGFAWLILGVAALGFATLDSAFPLDAAIHSLSVGAIGTMILAVMTRVSRGHTGRALSADGPTLLIYALIILAACARIAAALAGEATDLLILAATLWVAAFGLFAIRYAPLLLRPRSAGNATQATAGPARFGQTGIATARASADSSE
;
A
#
# COMPACT_ATOMS: atom_id res chain seq x y z
N MET A 1 -14.01 -12.70 13.11
CA MET A 1 -12.81 -12.21 13.83
C MET A 1 -11.58 -12.05 12.94
N GLY A 2 -11.09 -13.11 12.27
CA GLY A 2 -9.84 -13.05 11.49
C GLY A 2 -9.81 -11.99 10.39
N LEU A 3 -10.92 -11.82 9.64
CA LEU A 3 -11.05 -10.77 8.63
C LEU A 3 -10.81 -9.38 9.23
N VAL A 4 -11.53 -9.03 10.29
CA VAL A 4 -11.44 -7.71 10.95
C VAL A 4 -10.03 -7.43 11.44
N LEU A 5 -9.35 -8.41 12.05
CA LEU A 5 -7.97 -8.24 12.49
C LEU A 5 -7.03 -7.88 11.33
N THR A 6 -7.17 -8.57 10.19
CA THR A 6 -6.37 -8.27 9.00
C THR A 6 -6.69 -6.88 8.44
N LEU A 7 -7.96 -6.47 8.41
CA LEU A 7 -8.35 -5.13 7.95
C LEU A 7 -7.84 -4.03 8.87
N VAL A 8 -7.86 -4.25 10.18
CA VAL A 8 -7.24 -3.38 11.19
C VAL A 8 -5.75 -3.22 10.90
N LEU A 9 -5.03 -4.32 10.71
CA LEU A 9 -3.61 -4.31 10.37
C LEU A 9 -3.35 -3.52 9.07
N ILE A 10 -4.11 -3.79 8.01
CA ILE A 10 -4.01 -3.06 6.73
C ILE A 10 -4.27 -1.57 6.94
N SER A 11 -5.28 -1.19 7.73
CA SER A 11 -5.64 0.21 7.93
C SER A 11 -4.56 1.01 8.66
N VAL A 12 -3.91 0.39 9.67
CA VAL A 12 -2.84 0.99 10.46
C VAL A 12 -1.54 1.04 9.69
N VAL A 13 -1.10 -0.09 9.13
CA VAL A 13 0.16 -0.20 8.38
C VAL A 13 0.07 0.59 7.08
N GLY A 14 -0.97 0.32 6.27
CA GLY A 14 -1.26 1.05 5.03
C GLY A 14 -1.38 2.55 5.27
N GLY A 15 -2.10 2.93 6.32
CA GLY A 15 -2.28 4.32 6.73
C GLY A 15 -1.01 5.08 7.10
N ARG A 16 0.11 4.38 7.35
CA ARG A 16 1.43 4.98 7.62
C ARG A 16 2.33 4.89 6.40
N ILE A 17 2.44 3.72 5.79
CA ILE A 17 3.39 3.48 4.69
C ILE A 17 2.99 4.19 3.40
N ILE A 18 1.69 4.23 3.07
CA ILE A 18 1.19 4.80 1.81
C ILE A 18 1.46 6.31 1.75
N PRO A 19 1.04 7.14 2.73
CA PRO A 19 1.35 8.57 2.69
C PRO A 19 2.85 8.85 2.80
N ALA A 20 3.61 8.04 3.54
CA ALA A 20 5.07 8.18 3.64
C ALA A 20 5.75 7.94 2.30
N PHE A 21 5.47 6.81 1.63
CA PHE A 21 6.03 6.52 0.31
C PHE A 21 5.60 7.55 -0.73
N THR A 22 4.37 8.03 -0.66
CA THR A 22 3.86 9.09 -1.54
C THR A 22 4.59 10.40 -1.34
N ARG A 23 4.81 10.79 -0.08
CA ARG A 23 5.59 12.00 0.24
C ARG A 23 7.02 11.87 -0.26
N THR A 24 7.71 10.78 0.03
CA THR A 24 9.10 10.57 -0.39
C THR A 24 9.24 10.58 -1.91
N TRP A 25 8.34 9.89 -2.63
CA TRP A 25 8.37 9.86 -4.08
C TRP A 25 8.11 11.25 -4.69
N LEU A 26 7.10 11.98 -4.18
CA LEU A 26 6.82 13.34 -4.65
C LEU A 26 7.98 14.32 -4.37
N MET A 27 8.63 14.20 -3.21
CA MET A 27 9.84 14.97 -2.89
C MET A 27 10.97 14.70 -3.88
N SER A 28 11.24 13.43 -4.22
CA SER A 28 12.27 13.07 -5.20
C SER A 28 12.00 13.57 -6.62
N ARG A 29 10.75 13.97 -6.91
CA ARG A 29 10.33 14.54 -8.20
C ARG A 29 10.21 16.07 -8.15
N GLY A 30 10.62 16.72 -7.06
CA GLY A 30 10.56 18.18 -6.91
C GLY A 30 9.13 18.72 -6.82
N ALA A 31 8.15 17.91 -6.40
CA ALA A 31 6.76 18.35 -6.34
C ALA A 31 6.56 19.38 -5.21
N VAL A 32 5.96 20.52 -5.56
CA VAL A 32 5.64 21.62 -4.61
C VAL A 32 4.55 21.20 -3.61
N ARG A 33 3.60 20.36 -4.04
CA ARG A 33 2.46 19.93 -3.22
C ARG A 33 2.65 18.51 -2.71
N LEU A 34 2.87 18.40 -1.39
CA LEU A 34 3.09 17.14 -0.69
C LEU A 34 1.86 16.71 0.12
N PRO A 35 1.73 15.41 0.43
CA PRO A 35 0.73 14.92 1.36
C PRO A 35 0.88 15.63 2.71
N ARG A 36 -0.26 16.05 3.29
CA ARG A 36 -0.27 16.67 4.61
C ARG A 36 0.16 15.63 5.66
N PRO A 37 0.93 16.03 6.70
CA PRO A 37 1.24 15.14 7.83
C PRO A 37 -0.03 14.57 8.46
N ALA A 38 0.09 13.37 9.05
CA ALA A 38 -0.99 12.76 9.80
C ALA A 38 -1.35 13.63 11.01
N GLY A 39 -2.64 13.96 11.16
CA GLY A 39 -3.15 14.79 12.24
C GLY A 39 -4.13 14.03 13.16
N LEU A 40 -4.80 14.79 14.04
CA LEU A 40 -5.82 14.24 14.93
C LEU A 40 -6.96 13.57 14.15
N LEU A 41 -7.44 14.21 13.09
CA LEU A 41 -8.50 13.67 12.24
C LEU A 41 -8.11 12.34 11.60
N ASP A 42 -6.84 12.12 11.23
CA ASP A 42 -6.38 10.83 10.70
C ASP A 42 -6.46 9.71 11.75
N ARG A 43 -6.17 10.03 13.02
CA ARG A 43 -6.32 9.09 14.14
C ARG A 43 -7.79 8.81 14.45
N MET A 44 -8.64 9.84 14.39
CA MET A 44 -10.08 9.68 14.56
C MET A 44 -10.69 8.82 13.43
N SER A 45 -10.32 9.04 12.17
CA SER A 45 -10.77 8.22 11.03
C SER A 45 -10.43 6.75 11.22
N LEU A 46 -9.24 6.45 11.76
CA LEU A 46 -8.87 5.08 12.12
C LEU A 46 -9.72 4.60 13.30
N GLY A 47 -9.79 5.34 14.40
CA GLY A 47 -10.59 4.95 15.59
C GLY A 47 -12.03 4.60 15.24
N VAL A 48 -12.69 5.42 14.41
CA VAL A 48 -14.05 5.17 13.93
C VAL A 48 -14.13 3.91 13.08
N LEU A 49 -13.17 3.67 12.19
CA LEU A 49 -13.10 2.42 11.40
C LEU A 49 -12.98 1.17 12.28
N HIS A 50 -12.09 1.19 13.28
CA HIS A 50 -11.88 0.05 14.16
C HIS A 50 -13.11 -0.21 15.03
N ALA A 51 -13.70 0.86 15.58
CA ALA A 51 -14.92 0.76 16.37
C ALA A 51 -16.09 0.23 15.54
N ALA A 52 -16.26 0.70 14.29
CA ALA A 52 -17.33 0.22 13.40
C ALA A 52 -17.14 -1.24 12.99
N LEU A 53 -15.91 -1.67 12.68
CA LEU A 53 -15.63 -3.09 12.37
C LEU A 53 -15.83 -4.01 13.58
N LEU A 54 -15.48 -3.54 14.80
CA LEU A 54 -15.78 -4.27 16.03
C LEU A 54 -17.28 -4.30 16.33
N ALA A 55 -17.99 -3.19 16.13
CA ALA A 55 -19.44 -3.14 16.27
C ALA A 55 -20.11 -4.13 15.31
N TRP A 56 -19.63 -4.24 14.07
CA TRP A 56 -20.15 -5.22 13.11
C TRP A 56 -19.94 -6.66 13.53
N VAL A 57 -18.84 -6.94 14.21
CA VAL A 57 -18.56 -8.28 14.73
C VAL A 57 -19.56 -8.72 15.82
N PHE A 58 -19.95 -7.81 16.72
CA PHE A 58 -20.83 -8.13 17.85
C PHE A 58 -22.31 -7.86 17.55
N PHE A 59 -22.58 -6.90 16.66
CA PHE A 59 -23.91 -6.41 16.32
C PHE A 59 -24.05 -6.26 14.78
N PRO A 60 -23.95 -7.37 14.02
CA PRO A 60 -23.87 -7.36 12.55
C PRO A 60 -25.16 -6.90 11.85
N THR A 61 -26.29 -6.91 12.56
CA THR A 61 -27.62 -6.53 12.04
C THR A 61 -28.12 -5.20 12.59
N ALA A 62 -27.36 -4.54 13.48
CA ALA A 62 -27.80 -3.31 14.09
C ALA A 62 -27.68 -2.14 13.10
N HIS A 63 -28.76 -1.37 12.95
CA HIS A 63 -28.79 -0.19 12.07
C HIS A 63 -27.66 0.82 12.41
N ALA A 64 -27.39 1.02 13.71
CA ALA A 64 -26.30 1.88 14.18
C ALA A 64 -24.91 1.42 13.67
N THR A 65 -24.68 0.11 13.60
CA THR A 65 -23.45 -0.47 13.02
C THR A 65 -23.31 -0.09 11.54
N GLY A 66 -24.38 -0.25 10.76
CA GLY A 66 -24.37 0.08 9.34
C GLY A 66 -24.04 1.55 9.08
N VAL A 67 -24.68 2.47 9.82
CA VAL A 67 -24.38 3.91 9.76
C VAL A 67 -22.92 4.20 10.16
N ALA A 68 -22.42 3.55 11.22
CA ALA A 68 -21.04 3.72 11.67
C ALA A 68 -20.02 3.25 10.61
N LEU A 69 -20.30 2.14 9.91
CA LEU A 69 -19.47 1.65 8.80
C LEU A 69 -19.43 2.63 7.63
N LEU A 70 -20.59 3.20 7.23
CA LEU A 70 -20.64 4.21 6.17
C LEU A 70 -19.88 5.49 6.57
N ALA A 71 -20.01 5.94 7.81
CA ALA A 71 -19.25 7.07 8.34
C ALA A 71 -17.74 6.78 8.35
N ALA A 72 -17.34 5.58 8.76
CA ALA A 72 -15.96 5.12 8.72
C ALA A 72 -15.39 5.13 7.29
N ALA A 73 -16.16 4.63 6.32
CA ALA A 73 -15.76 4.62 4.91
C ALA A 73 -15.58 6.05 4.38
N ALA A 74 -16.52 6.96 4.64
CA ALA A 74 -16.43 8.35 4.22
C ALA A 74 -15.21 9.07 4.81
N LEU A 75 -14.94 8.90 6.10
CA LEU A 75 -13.76 9.47 6.77
C LEU A 75 -12.45 8.93 6.19
N ASN A 76 -12.40 7.62 5.87
CA ASN A 76 -11.21 7.03 5.27
C ASN A 76 -11.05 7.37 3.79
N LEU A 77 -12.14 7.62 3.06
CA LEU A 77 -12.09 8.17 1.70
C LEU A 77 -11.47 9.57 1.70
N TRP A 78 -11.96 10.46 2.58
CA TRP A 78 -11.36 11.78 2.76
C TRP A 78 -9.86 11.69 3.07
N ARG A 79 -9.48 10.76 3.95
CA ARG A 79 -8.07 10.50 4.29
C ARG A 79 -7.24 10.01 3.10
N LEU A 80 -7.77 9.08 2.30
CA LEU A 80 -7.10 8.57 1.09
C LEU A 80 -6.89 9.70 0.06
N LEU A 81 -7.89 10.57 -0.15
CA LEU A 81 -7.78 11.70 -1.07
C LEU A 81 -6.68 12.69 -0.64
N ARG A 82 -6.49 12.89 0.67
CA ARG A 82 -5.41 13.73 1.22
C ARG A 82 -4.01 13.19 0.94
N TRP A 83 -3.87 11.89 0.66
CA TRP A 83 -2.57 11.29 0.33
C TRP A 83 -2.09 11.60 -1.07
N ARG A 84 -2.95 12.17 -1.94
CA ARG A 84 -2.59 12.56 -3.32
C ARG A 84 -2.11 11.39 -4.19
N GLY A 85 -2.65 10.19 -4.01
CA GLY A 85 -2.28 9.00 -4.78
C GLY A 85 -2.40 9.16 -6.30
N ALA A 86 -3.34 9.99 -6.79
CA ALA A 86 -3.46 10.29 -8.22
C ALA A 86 -2.18 10.95 -8.80
N ALA A 87 -1.41 11.68 -7.99
CA ALA A 87 -0.16 12.29 -8.41
C ALA A 87 0.96 11.26 -8.66
N THR A 88 0.79 10.02 -8.20
CA THR A 88 1.79 8.94 -8.34
C THR A 88 1.45 7.97 -9.46
N ARG A 89 0.60 8.37 -10.41
CA ARG A 89 0.16 7.52 -11.54
C ARG A 89 1.30 7.00 -12.43
N SER A 90 2.44 7.69 -12.46
CA SER A 90 3.63 7.24 -13.19
C SER A 90 4.48 6.22 -12.41
N GLU A 91 4.13 5.95 -11.15
CA GLU A 91 4.78 4.95 -10.30
C GLU A 91 3.74 3.90 -9.86
N THR A 92 3.52 2.90 -10.71
CA THR A 92 2.42 1.94 -10.51
C THR A 92 2.56 1.09 -9.24
N LEU A 93 3.79 0.79 -8.79
CA LEU A 93 4.01 0.08 -7.52
C LEU A 93 3.43 0.84 -6.32
N LEU A 94 3.43 2.17 -6.41
CA LEU A 94 2.87 3.05 -5.38
C LEU A 94 1.38 3.30 -5.60
N LEU A 95 0.94 3.42 -6.87
CA LEU A 95 -0.47 3.57 -7.18
C LEU A 95 -1.30 2.38 -6.69
N VAL A 96 -0.81 1.14 -6.87
CA VAL A 96 -1.55 -0.05 -6.46
C VAL A 96 -1.78 -0.13 -4.94
N LEU A 97 -0.89 0.47 -4.13
CA LEU A 97 -1.10 0.56 -2.69
C LEU A 97 -2.32 1.43 -2.36
N HIS A 98 -2.52 2.53 -3.10
CA HIS A 98 -3.71 3.36 -2.97
C HIS A 98 -4.96 2.62 -3.43
N VAL A 99 -4.86 1.84 -4.51
CA VAL A 99 -5.96 0.99 -4.99
C VAL A 99 -6.36 -0.06 -3.94
N GLY A 100 -5.38 -0.73 -3.32
CA GLY A 100 -5.65 -1.68 -2.23
C GLY A 100 -6.32 -1.01 -1.01
N PHE A 101 -5.91 0.22 -0.66
CA PHE A 101 -6.57 0.98 0.41
C PHE A 101 -7.96 1.49 -0.02
N ALA A 102 -8.17 1.80 -1.30
CA ALA A 102 -9.48 2.14 -1.83
C ALA A 102 -10.44 0.96 -1.73
N TRP A 103 -9.99 -0.27 -2.01
CA TRP A 103 -10.78 -1.48 -1.79
C TRP A 103 -11.19 -1.67 -0.33
N LEU A 104 -10.34 -1.33 0.64
CA LEU A 104 -10.72 -1.34 2.06
C LEU A 104 -11.91 -0.40 2.30
N ILE A 105 -11.85 0.82 1.77
CA ILE A 105 -12.93 1.81 1.91
C ILE A 105 -14.22 1.34 1.23
N LEU A 106 -14.12 0.85 0.00
CA LEU A 106 -15.27 0.34 -0.76
C LEU A 106 -15.90 -0.86 -0.07
N GLY A 107 -15.09 -1.80 0.43
CA GLY A 107 -15.59 -2.97 1.14
C GLY A 107 -16.23 -2.63 2.49
N VAL A 108 -15.71 -1.65 3.23
CA VAL A 108 -16.36 -1.14 4.46
C VAL A 108 -17.67 -0.44 4.14
N ALA A 109 -17.73 0.33 3.05
CA ALA A 109 -18.99 0.95 2.60
C ALA A 109 -20.03 -0.11 2.20
N ALA A 110 -19.62 -1.09 1.39
CA ALA A 110 -20.47 -2.23 1.01
C ALA A 110 -20.97 -3.01 2.23
N LEU A 111 -20.12 -3.17 3.26
CA LEU A 111 -20.51 -3.81 4.52
C LEU A 111 -21.56 -2.99 5.27
N GLY A 112 -21.42 -1.66 5.25
CA GLY A 112 -22.42 -0.74 5.77
C GLY A 112 -23.76 -0.89 5.05
N PHE A 113 -23.76 -0.92 3.71
CA PHE A 113 -24.98 -1.15 2.92
C PHE A 113 -25.61 -2.51 3.20
N ALA A 114 -24.83 -3.60 3.21
CA ALA A 114 -25.32 -4.94 3.55
C ALA A 114 -25.91 -5.04 4.97
N THR A 115 -25.44 -4.19 5.89
CA THR A 115 -25.96 -4.12 7.27
C THR A 115 -27.28 -3.35 7.35
N LEU A 116 -27.49 -2.36 6.48
CA LEU A 116 -28.68 -1.50 6.48
C LEU A 116 -29.80 -2.04 5.60
N ASP A 117 -29.44 -2.75 4.53
CA ASP A 117 -30.36 -3.28 3.54
C ASP A 117 -30.01 -4.74 3.24
N SER A 118 -30.91 -5.65 3.60
CA SER A 118 -30.79 -7.08 3.34
C SER A 118 -30.80 -7.43 1.86
N ALA A 119 -31.25 -6.53 0.98
CA ALA A 119 -31.20 -6.74 -0.47
C ALA A 119 -29.77 -6.64 -1.02
N PHE A 120 -28.86 -5.95 -0.33
CA PHE A 120 -27.46 -5.87 -0.74
C PHE A 120 -26.69 -7.13 -0.29
N PRO A 121 -26.05 -7.89 -1.21
CA PRO A 121 -25.37 -9.13 -0.85
C PRO A 121 -24.19 -8.92 0.10
N LEU A 122 -24.24 -9.54 1.28
CA LEU A 122 -23.14 -9.51 2.24
C LEU A 122 -21.83 -10.06 1.65
N ASP A 123 -21.92 -11.07 0.80
CA ASP A 123 -20.76 -11.69 0.15
C ASP A 123 -20.01 -10.71 -0.75
N ALA A 124 -20.71 -9.78 -1.41
CA ALA A 124 -20.07 -8.72 -2.18
C ALA A 124 -19.19 -7.82 -1.29
N ALA A 125 -19.66 -7.48 -0.09
CA ALA A 125 -18.89 -6.72 0.88
C ALA A 125 -17.67 -7.51 1.41
N ILE A 126 -17.88 -8.77 1.79
CA ILE A 126 -16.82 -9.65 2.29
C ILE A 126 -15.74 -9.86 1.22
N HIS A 127 -16.11 -10.03 -0.04
CA HIS A 127 -15.16 -10.21 -1.14
C HIS A 127 -14.49 -8.92 -1.61
N SER A 128 -15.15 -7.77 -1.46
CA SER A 128 -14.48 -6.46 -1.60
C SER A 128 -13.36 -6.29 -0.57
N LEU A 129 -13.59 -6.71 0.67
CA LEU A 129 -12.61 -6.65 1.76
C LEU A 129 -11.50 -7.71 1.62
N SER A 130 -11.85 -8.94 1.25
CA SER A 130 -10.88 -10.05 1.15
C SER A 130 -10.14 -10.06 -0.19
N VAL A 131 -10.83 -10.24 -1.30
CA VAL A 131 -10.21 -10.33 -2.62
C VAL A 131 -9.68 -8.97 -3.05
N GLY A 132 -10.50 -7.93 -2.90
CA GLY A 132 -10.13 -6.55 -3.22
C GLY A 132 -9.04 -6.01 -2.30
N ALA A 133 -9.35 -5.79 -1.02
CA ALA A 133 -8.44 -5.06 -0.13
C ALA A 133 -7.24 -5.91 0.29
N ILE A 134 -7.47 -7.09 0.88
CA ILE A 134 -6.39 -7.95 1.37
C ILE A 134 -5.53 -8.47 0.21
N GLY A 135 -6.14 -9.05 -0.82
CA GLY A 135 -5.42 -9.59 -1.98
C GLY A 135 -4.56 -8.54 -2.69
N THR A 136 -5.14 -7.38 -3.02
CA THR A 136 -4.40 -6.29 -3.68
C THR A 136 -3.29 -5.75 -2.78
N MET A 137 -3.55 -5.53 -1.49
CA MET A 137 -2.54 -4.99 -0.56
C MET A 137 -1.36 -5.95 -0.38
N ILE A 138 -1.61 -7.26 -0.28
CA ILE A 138 -0.56 -8.27 -0.18
C ILE A 138 0.34 -8.21 -1.42
N LEU A 139 -0.22 -8.28 -2.62
CA LEU A 139 0.57 -8.22 -3.86
C LEU A 139 1.32 -6.89 -4.00
N ALA A 140 0.67 -5.77 -3.67
CA ALA A 140 1.29 -4.45 -3.70
C ALA A 140 2.52 -4.35 -2.78
N VAL A 141 2.40 -4.82 -1.54
CA VAL A 141 3.51 -4.81 -0.58
C VAL A 141 4.60 -5.80 -0.99
N MET A 142 4.23 -7.05 -1.31
CA MET A 142 5.20 -8.10 -1.65
C MET A 142 6.05 -7.74 -2.88
N THR A 143 5.44 -7.24 -3.95
CA THR A 143 6.16 -6.80 -5.15
C THR A 143 7.14 -5.67 -4.83
N ARG A 144 6.69 -4.65 -4.08
CA ARG A 144 7.53 -3.51 -3.69
C ARG A 144 8.69 -3.90 -2.78
N VAL A 145 8.42 -4.68 -1.74
CA VAL A 145 9.39 -5.19 -0.77
C VAL A 145 10.44 -6.06 -1.46
N SER A 146 10.00 -6.96 -2.35
CA SER A 146 10.91 -7.82 -3.11
C SER A 146 11.89 -7.01 -3.96
N ARG A 147 11.42 -5.97 -4.67
CA ARG A 147 12.31 -5.12 -5.47
C ARG A 147 13.24 -4.26 -4.59
N GLY A 148 12.68 -3.68 -3.52
CA GLY A 148 13.43 -2.85 -2.58
C GLY A 148 14.58 -3.60 -1.91
N HIS A 149 14.34 -4.79 -1.38
CA HIS A 149 15.40 -5.58 -0.73
C HIS A 149 16.38 -6.21 -1.71
N THR A 150 15.99 -6.43 -2.96
CA THR A 150 16.89 -6.97 -3.99
C THR A 150 17.65 -5.90 -4.78
N GLY A 151 17.53 -4.62 -4.39
CA GLY A 151 18.24 -3.50 -5.03
C GLY A 151 17.78 -3.20 -6.46
N ARG A 152 16.62 -3.72 -6.88
CA ARG A 152 16.07 -3.48 -8.22
C ARG A 152 15.35 -2.13 -8.26
N ALA A 153 15.31 -1.52 -9.45
CA ALA A 153 14.57 -0.29 -9.66
C ALA A 153 13.11 -0.46 -9.20
N LEU A 154 12.62 0.47 -8.37
CA LEU A 154 11.24 0.50 -7.89
C LEU A 154 10.33 1.02 -9.01
N SER A 155 10.06 0.19 -10.00
CA SER A 155 9.12 0.44 -11.09
C SER A 155 8.46 -0.87 -11.49
N ALA A 156 7.19 -0.80 -11.91
CA ALA A 156 6.43 -1.94 -12.38
C ALA A 156 6.76 -2.22 -13.86
N ASP A 157 7.35 -3.39 -14.12
CA ASP A 157 7.49 -3.94 -15.47
C ASP A 157 6.19 -4.59 -15.96
N GLY A 158 6.11 -4.92 -17.25
CA GLY A 158 4.92 -5.54 -17.87
C GLY A 158 4.30 -6.69 -17.06
N PRO A 159 5.09 -7.68 -16.60
CA PRO A 159 4.58 -8.76 -15.75
C PRO A 159 3.98 -8.27 -14.42
N THR A 160 4.57 -7.26 -13.78
CA THR A 160 4.02 -6.70 -12.53
C THR A 160 2.71 -5.95 -12.77
N LEU A 161 2.61 -5.23 -13.90
CA LEU A 161 1.35 -4.61 -14.31
C LEU A 161 0.26 -5.67 -14.54
N LEU A 162 0.61 -6.79 -15.18
CA LEU A 162 -0.30 -7.91 -15.39
C LEU A 162 -0.77 -8.52 -14.06
N ILE A 163 0.12 -8.73 -13.08
CA ILE A 163 -0.26 -9.20 -11.73
C ILE A 163 -1.32 -8.28 -11.11
N TYR A 164 -1.13 -6.96 -11.20
CA TYR A 164 -2.08 -5.99 -10.65
C TYR A 164 -3.41 -5.96 -11.41
N ALA A 165 -3.38 -6.07 -12.73
CA ALA A 165 -4.59 -6.16 -13.52
C ALA A 165 -5.39 -7.43 -13.16
N LEU A 166 -4.72 -8.58 -13.06
CA LEU A 166 -5.35 -9.86 -12.73
C LEU A 166 -6.03 -9.83 -11.35
N ILE A 167 -5.37 -9.31 -10.30
CA ILE A 167 -5.97 -9.27 -8.96
C ILE A 167 -7.16 -8.30 -8.88
N ILE A 168 -7.09 -7.15 -9.57
CA ILE A 168 -8.18 -6.19 -9.61
C ILE A 168 -9.38 -6.79 -10.37
N LEU A 169 -9.14 -7.42 -11.52
CA LEU A 169 -10.18 -8.09 -12.30
C LEU A 169 -10.78 -9.28 -11.54
N ALA A 170 -9.98 -10.03 -10.79
CA ALA A 170 -10.47 -11.11 -9.92
C ALA A 170 -11.45 -10.58 -8.85
N ALA A 171 -11.11 -9.46 -8.20
CA ALA A 171 -11.99 -8.80 -7.24
C ALA A 171 -13.30 -8.34 -7.89
N CYS A 172 -13.21 -7.66 -9.04
CA CYS A 172 -14.39 -7.21 -9.79
C CYS A 172 -15.29 -8.38 -10.21
N ALA A 173 -14.73 -9.44 -10.78
CA ALA A 173 -15.48 -10.63 -11.19
C ALA A 173 -16.15 -11.32 -9.99
N ARG A 174 -15.45 -11.42 -8.84
CA ARG A 174 -16.03 -12.02 -7.64
C ARG A 174 -17.21 -11.22 -7.09
N ILE A 175 -17.10 -9.89 -7.08
CA ILE A 175 -18.17 -9.00 -6.64
C ILE A 175 -19.34 -9.04 -7.62
N ALA A 176 -19.08 -9.02 -8.93
CA ALA A 176 -20.10 -9.16 -9.95
C ALA A 176 -20.86 -10.49 -9.81
N ALA A 177 -20.17 -11.60 -9.50
CA ALA A 177 -20.81 -12.87 -9.21
C ALA A 177 -21.80 -12.77 -8.04
N ALA A 178 -21.38 -12.17 -6.92
CA ALA A 178 -22.24 -11.99 -5.74
C ALA A 178 -23.46 -11.12 -6.04
N LEU A 179 -23.29 -10.05 -6.82
CA LEU A 179 -24.40 -9.18 -7.24
C LEU A 179 -25.35 -9.84 -8.25
N ALA A 180 -24.87 -10.82 -9.02
CA ALA A 180 -25.64 -11.55 -10.03
C ALA A 180 -26.27 -12.86 -9.49
N GLY A 181 -26.29 -13.07 -8.17
CA GLY A 181 -26.86 -14.29 -7.57
C GLY A 181 -25.94 -15.51 -7.69
N GLU A 182 -24.64 -15.31 -7.52
CA GLU A 182 -23.60 -16.35 -7.54
C GLU A 182 -23.44 -17.08 -8.89
N ALA A 183 -23.40 -16.31 -9.98
CA ALA A 183 -23.19 -16.82 -11.33
C ALA A 183 -21.87 -17.62 -11.46
N THR A 184 -21.98 -18.93 -11.75
CA THR A 184 -20.86 -19.88 -11.81
C THR A 184 -19.72 -19.44 -12.73
N ASP A 185 -20.03 -18.88 -13.91
CA ASP A 185 -19.00 -18.45 -14.87
C ASP A 185 -18.14 -17.31 -14.31
N LEU A 186 -18.75 -16.37 -13.59
CA LEU A 186 -18.03 -15.27 -12.93
C LEU A 186 -17.19 -15.78 -11.75
N LEU A 187 -17.65 -16.81 -11.05
CA LEU A 187 -16.87 -17.46 -9.99
C LEU A 187 -15.63 -18.17 -10.54
N ILE A 188 -15.78 -18.94 -11.62
CA ILE A 188 -14.66 -19.61 -12.31
C ILE A 188 -13.66 -18.56 -12.84
N LEU A 189 -14.16 -17.48 -13.44
CA LEU A 189 -13.31 -16.38 -13.91
C LEU A 189 -12.55 -15.73 -12.75
N ALA A 190 -13.22 -15.40 -11.65
CA ALA A 190 -12.59 -14.80 -10.49
C ALA A 190 -11.49 -15.70 -9.90
N ALA A 191 -11.77 -16.99 -9.74
CA ALA A 191 -10.82 -17.96 -9.23
C ALA A 191 -9.60 -18.11 -10.16
N THR A 192 -9.83 -18.18 -11.47
CA THR A 192 -8.77 -18.30 -12.48
C THR A 192 -7.86 -17.07 -12.47
N LEU A 193 -8.44 -15.87 -12.45
CA LEU A 193 -7.69 -14.61 -12.39
C LEU A 193 -6.89 -14.48 -11.09
N TRP A 194 -7.46 -14.91 -9.96
CA TRP A 194 -6.77 -14.93 -8.66
C TRP A 194 -5.55 -15.86 -8.69
N VAL A 195 -5.73 -17.10 -9.13
CA VAL A 195 -4.64 -18.09 -9.22
C VAL A 195 -3.57 -17.59 -10.19
N ALA A 196 -3.96 -17.01 -11.32
CA ALA A 196 -3.02 -16.43 -12.27
C ALA A 196 -2.22 -15.26 -11.66
N ALA A 197 -2.86 -14.36 -10.90
CA ALA A 197 -2.17 -13.22 -10.27
C ALA A 197 -1.09 -13.69 -9.28
N PHE A 198 -1.45 -14.58 -8.35
CA PHE A 198 -0.52 -15.09 -7.34
C PHE A 198 0.51 -16.06 -7.92
N GLY A 199 0.12 -16.90 -8.88
CA GLY A 199 1.02 -17.80 -9.59
C GLY A 199 2.07 -17.04 -10.38
N LEU A 200 1.66 -16.01 -11.13
CA LEU A 200 2.58 -15.13 -11.85
C LEU A 200 3.50 -14.37 -10.89
N PHE A 201 2.98 -13.88 -9.77
CA PHE A 201 3.82 -13.30 -8.71
C PHE A 201 4.88 -14.30 -8.23
N ALA A 202 4.48 -15.52 -7.84
CA ALA A 202 5.40 -16.53 -7.33
C ALA A 202 6.50 -16.86 -8.35
N ILE A 203 6.13 -17.13 -9.61
CA ILE A 203 7.06 -17.46 -10.70
C ILE A 203 8.05 -16.31 -10.94
N ARG A 204 7.59 -15.06 -10.91
CA ARG A 204 8.42 -13.90 -11.24
C ARG A 204 9.28 -13.42 -10.09
N TYR A 205 8.78 -13.48 -8.85
CA TYR A 205 9.42 -12.90 -7.68
C TYR A 205 10.18 -13.92 -6.81
N ALA A 206 9.86 -15.22 -6.85
CA ALA A 206 10.63 -16.22 -6.10
C ALA A 206 12.12 -16.27 -6.50
N PRO A 207 12.51 -16.29 -7.80
CA PRO A 207 13.92 -16.29 -8.19
C PRO A 207 14.66 -15.03 -7.75
N LEU A 208 13.94 -13.92 -7.62
CA LEU A 208 14.50 -12.64 -7.19
C LEU A 208 14.95 -12.68 -5.73
N LEU A 209 14.23 -13.42 -4.90
CA LEU A 209 14.45 -13.54 -3.46
C LEU A 209 15.41 -14.69 -3.09
N LEU A 210 15.40 -15.77 -3.88
CA LEU A 210 16.18 -16.98 -3.61
C LEU A 210 17.60 -16.94 -4.15
N ARG A 211 17.89 -16.07 -5.14
CA ARG A 211 19.25 -15.93 -5.66
C ARG A 211 20.11 -15.12 -4.68
N PRO A 212 21.34 -15.57 -4.38
CA PRO A 212 22.30 -14.75 -3.64
C PRO A 212 22.42 -13.38 -4.29
N ARG A 213 22.53 -12.32 -3.48
CA ARG A 213 22.81 -10.98 -4.00
C ARG A 213 24.04 -11.10 -4.89
N SER A 214 23.90 -10.83 -6.19
CA SER A 214 25.06 -10.66 -7.06
C SER A 214 25.90 -9.53 -6.44
N ALA A 215 27.10 -9.85 -5.98
CA ALA A 215 28.12 -8.88 -5.61
C ALA A 215 28.54 -8.14 -6.90
N GLY A 216 27.73 -7.20 -7.34
CA GLY A 216 27.88 -6.49 -8.61
C GLY A 216 27.78 -5.00 -8.37
N ASN A 217 28.95 -4.35 -8.45
CA ASN A 217 29.23 -2.91 -8.39
C ASN A 217 29.33 -2.28 -6.98
N ALA A 218 30.25 -2.82 -6.17
CA ALA A 218 30.99 -2.01 -5.19
C ALA A 218 32.19 -1.25 -5.84
N THR A 219 32.23 -1.14 -7.17
CA THR A 219 33.38 -0.61 -7.94
C THR A 219 33.09 0.71 -8.67
N GLN A 220 32.20 1.57 -8.13
CA GLN A 220 32.00 2.94 -8.67
C GLN A 220 31.91 4.05 -7.60
N ALA A 221 32.39 3.83 -6.37
CA ALA A 221 32.34 4.85 -5.31
C ALA A 221 33.70 5.28 -4.72
N THR A 222 34.82 4.95 -5.36
CA THR A 222 36.15 5.44 -4.96
C THR A 222 37.04 5.79 -6.14
N ALA A 223 36.54 6.57 -7.10
CA ALA A 223 37.43 7.43 -7.90
C ALA A 223 37.65 8.70 -7.07
N GLY A 224 38.69 8.70 -6.23
CA GLY A 224 39.08 9.85 -5.44
C GLY A 224 39.45 11.04 -6.35
N PRO A 225 39.14 12.29 -5.96
CA PRO A 225 39.62 13.43 -6.72
C PRO A 225 41.15 13.47 -6.65
N ALA A 226 41.76 13.54 -7.83
CA ALA A 226 43.19 13.66 -8.02
C ALA A 226 43.75 14.85 -7.21
N ARG A 227 44.81 14.58 -6.45
CA ARG A 227 45.64 15.61 -5.81
C ARG A 227 46.28 16.46 -6.90
N PHE A 228 45.98 17.76 -6.93
CA PHE A 228 46.85 18.79 -7.47
C PHE A 228 47.25 19.72 -6.33
N GLY A 229 48.56 19.94 -6.21
CA GLY A 229 49.20 20.45 -5.01
C GLY A 229 49.15 21.96 -4.81
N GLN A 230 49.38 22.33 -3.56
CA GLN A 230 50.04 23.54 -3.05
C GLN A 230 50.66 23.06 -1.72
N THR A 231 51.95 22.72 -1.62
CA THR A 231 53.14 23.58 -1.55
C THR A 231 53.00 24.74 -0.57
N GLY A 232 53.67 24.60 0.58
CA GLY A 232 54.07 25.70 1.45
C GLY A 232 53.22 25.91 2.68
N ILE A 233 53.68 25.41 3.84
CA ILE A 233 53.92 26.21 5.06
C ILE A 233 54.82 25.34 5.96
N ALA A 234 56.08 25.71 6.00
CA ALA A 234 57.07 25.20 6.93
C ALA A 234 56.98 26.01 8.23
N THR A 235 56.87 25.29 9.35
CA THR A 235 57.57 25.50 10.63
C THR A 235 57.94 26.94 11.06
N ALA A 236 57.27 27.44 12.10
CA ALA A 236 57.85 28.31 13.14
C ALA A 236 57.02 28.12 14.42
N ARG A 237 57.46 27.27 15.36
CA ARG A 237 58.38 27.51 16.49
C ARG A 237 57.67 28.18 17.69
N ALA A 238 57.52 27.37 18.73
CA ALA A 238 57.18 27.78 20.09
C ALA A 238 58.27 28.65 20.71
N SER A 239 57.88 29.67 21.49
CA SER A 239 58.49 30.16 22.75
C SER A 239 58.05 31.59 23.06
N ALA A 240 57.93 31.90 24.36
CA ALA A 240 57.48 33.14 25.01
C ALA A 240 55.94 33.28 25.12
N ASP A 241 55.33 33.57 26.26
CA ASP A 241 55.87 34.08 27.52
C ASP A 241 54.95 33.70 28.69
N SER A 242 55.59 33.47 29.84
CA SER A 242 55.02 33.25 31.15
C SER A 242 55.05 34.58 31.90
N SER A 243 53.89 35.15 32.18
CA SER A 243 53.71 36.18 33.21
C SER A 243 52.29 36.12 33.73
N GLU A 244 52.10 35.27 34.76
CA GLU A 244 51.31 35.45 36.00
C GLU A 244 51.02 34.09 36.64
#